data_AF-K1X540-F1
#
_entry.id   AF-K1X540-F1
#
_cell.length_a   1.000
_cell.length_b   1.000
_cell.length_c   1.000
_cell.angle_alpha   90.00
_cell.angle_beta   90.00
_cell.angle_gamma   90.00
#
_symmetry.space_group_name_H-M   'P 1'
#
loop_
_entity.id
_entity.type
_entity.pdbx_description
1 polymer ?
#
loop_
_entity_poly.entity_id
_entity_poly.type
_entity_poly.pdbx_seq_one_letter_code
_entity_poly.pdbx_strand_id
1 'polypeptide(L)'
;MNTFGLITLISATTMALIALPLQAIKHYREKKIGLHPSLLILSWIVYLSRALFALTNTDGIIWYIMISDAIGTIVSSFMLLQIWWYRKG
;
A
#
# COMPACT_ATOMS: atom_id res chain seq x y z
N MET A 1 1.25 -8.11 24.41
CA MET A 1 0.95 -8.04 22.96
C MET A 1 0.45 -9.39 22.51
N ASN A 2 -0.72 -9.43 21.88
CA ASN A 2 -1.36 -10.67 21.43
C ASN A 2 -0.60 -11.23 20.20
N THR A 3 -0.26 -12.53 20.18
CA THR A 3 0.59 -13.16 19.14
C THR A 3 0.05 -12.95 17.73
N PHE A 4 -1.29 -12.92 17.59
CA PHE A 4 -2.00 -12.60 16.35
C PHE A 4 -1.71 -11.19 15.82
N GLY A 5 -1.59 -10.19 16.70
CA GLY A 5 -1.27 -8.83 16.30
C GLY A 5 0.12 -8.73 15.69
N LEU A 6 1.08 -9.49 16.23
CA LEU A 6 2.47 -9.50 15.76
C LEU A 6 2.59 -10.16 14.37
N ILE A 7 1.92 -11.30 14.14
CA ILE A 7 1.89 -11.97 12.84
C ILE A 7 1.24 -11.09 11.76
N THR A 8 0.14 -10.41 12.13
CA THR A 8 -0.59 -9.51 11.22
C THR A 8 0.29 -8.33 10.82
N LEU A 9 1.04 -7.76 11.78
CA LEU A 9 1.96 -6.66 11.53
C LEU A 9 3.09 -7.10 10.59
N ILE A 10 3.77 -8.22 10.86
CA ILE A 10 4.84 -8.74 10.00
C ILE A 10 4.33 -8.98 8.57
N SER A 11 3.15 -9.59 8.43
CA SER A 11 2.55 -9.89 7.13
C SER A 11 2.19 -8.62 6.37
N ALA A 12 1.57 -7.64 7.05
CA ALA A 12 1.22 -6.36 6.46
C ALA A 12 2.46 -5.57 6.02
N THR A 13 3.50 -5.52 6.86
CA THR A 13 4.77 -4.85 6.53
C THR A 13 5.46 -5.52 5.35
N THR A 14 5.47 -6.86 5.29
CA THR A 14 6.05 -7.62 4.18
C THR A 14 5.30 -7.33 2.86
N MET A 15 3.97 -7.33 2.89
CA MET A 15 3.17 -6.99 1.70
C MET A 15 3.39 -5.55 1.24
N ALA A 16 3.41 -4.59 2.17
CA ALA A 16 3.58 -3.18 1.85
C ALA A 16 4.98 -2.87 1.29
N LEU A 17 6.03 -3.48 1.86
CA LEU A 17 7.42 -3.21 1.49
C LEU A 17 7.92 -4.02 0.30
N ILE A 18 7.39 -5.23 0.07
CA ILE A 18 7.92 -6.13 -0.96
C ILE A 18 6.91 -6.33 -2.08
N ALA A 19 5.68 -6.72 -1.76
CA ALA A 19 4.70 -7.09 -2.78
C ALA A 19 4.24 -5.88 -3.61
N LEU A 20 3.95 -4.74 -2.96
CA LEU A 20 3.52 -3.53 -3.67
C LEU A 20 4.60 -2.97 -4.60
N PRO A 21 5.88 -2.79 -4.19
CA PRO A 21 6.92 -2.33 -5.09
C PRO A 21 7.18 -3.30 -6.24
N LEU A 22 7.15 -4.62 -5.98
CA LEU A 22 7.30 -5.60 -7.06
C LEU A 22 6.18 -5.47 -8.11
N GLN A 23 4.94 -5.27 -7.66
CA GLN A 23 3.81 -5.06 -8.57
C GLN A 23 3.94 -3.76 -9.35
N ALA A 24 4.39 -2.67 -8.71
CA ALA A 24 4.64 -1.40 -9.39
C ALA A 24 5.74 -1.51 -10.46
N ILE A 25 6.83 -2.22 -10.17
CA ILE A 25 7.92 -2.50 -11.13
C ILE A 25 7.39 -3.35 -12.28
N LYS A 26 6.58 -4.37 -12.00
CA LYS A 26 5.98 -5.23 -13.02
C LYS A 26 5.04 -4.45 -13.94
N HIS A 27 4.16 -3.61 -13.38
CA HIS A 27 3.31 -2.69 -14.16
C HIS A 27 4.13 -1.77 -15.04
N TYR A 28 5.21 -1.19 -14.50
CA TYR A 28 6.10 -0.32 -15.26
C TYR A 28 6.76 -1.03 -16.44
N ARG A 29 7.25 -2.26 -16.21
CA ARG A 29 7.97 -3.06 -17.21
C ARG A 29 7.04 -3.61 -18.30
N GLU A 30 5.86 -4.09 -17.93
CA GLU A 30 4.92 -4.71 -18.87
C GLU A 30 4.02 -3.70 -19.58
N LYS A 31 3.96 -2.44 -19.09
CA LYS A 31 3.03 -1.39 -19.56
C LYS A 31 1.57 -1.84 -19.64
N LYS A 32 1.21 -2.91 -18.92
CA LYS A 32 -0.11 -3.52 -18.91
C LYS A 32 -0.65 -3.47 -17.49
N ILE A 33 -1.85 -2.94 -17.37
CA ILE A 33 -2.56 -2.85 -16.11
C ILE A 33 -3.13 -4.24 -15.80
N GLY A 34 -2.36 -5.09 -15.11
CA GLY A 34 -2.80 -6.43 -14.67
C GLY A 34 -3.84 -6.43 -13.55
N LEU A 35 -4.15 -5.29 -12.94
CA LEU A 35 -5.05 -5.14 -11.80
C LEU A 35 -6.16 -4.15 -12.14
N HIS A 36 -7.41 -4.52 -11.89
CA HIS A 36 -8.53 -3.63 -12.20
C HIS A 36 -8.39 -2.29 -11.44
N PRO A 37 -8.55 -1.12 -12.09
CA PRO A 37 -8.31 0.18 -11.47
C PRO A 37 -9.09 0.41 -10.16
N SER A 38 -10.30 -0.17 -10.06
CA SER A 38 -11.12 -0.08 -8.84
C SER A 38 -10.46 -0.74 -7.63
N LEU A 39 -9.74 -1.86 -7.81
CA LEU A 39 -9.01 -2.53 -6.73
C LEU A 39 -7.85 -1.66 -6.23
N LEU A 40 -7.14 -1.00 -7.13
CA LEU A 40 -6.05 -0.08 -6.79
C LEU A 40 -6.56 1.15 -6.04
N ILE A 41 -7.68 1.74 -6.46
CA ILE A 41 -8.33 2.86 -5.76
C ILE A 41 -8.78 2.41 -4.37
N LEU A 42 -9.40 1.24 -4.26
CA LEU A 42 -9.85 0.69 -2.96
C LEU A 42 -8.66 0.49 -2.02
N SER A 43 -7.58 -0.14 -2.49
CA SER A 43 -6.36 -0.32 -1.71
C SER A 43 -5.75 1.01 -1.27
N TRP A 44 -5.71 2.01 -2.14
CA TRP A 44 -5.23 3.35 -1.80
C TRP A 44 -6.06 4.00 -0.67
N ILE A 45 -7.40 3.92 -0.74
CA ILE A 45 -8.29 4.43 0.31
C ILE A 45 -8.04 3.71 1.63
N VAL A 46 -7.84 2.39 1.60
CA VAL A 46 -7.57 1.60 2.80
C VAL A 46 -6.24 2.02 3.44
N TYR A 47 -5.16 2.12 2.68
CA TYR A 47 -3.87 2.56 3.21
C TYR A 47 -3.93 3.99 3.76
N LEU A 48 -4.62 4.89 3.07
CA LEU A 48 -4.80 6.27 3.52
C LEU A 48 -5.62 6.33 4.81
N SER A 49 -6.72 5.57 4.90
CA SER A 49 -7.56 5.49 6.10
C SER A 49 -6.78 4.92 7.30
N ARG A 50 -5.96 3.89 7.09
CA ARG A 50 -5.14 3.31 8.15
C ARG A 50 -3.99 4.22 8.57
N ALA A 51 -3.37 4.93 7.64
CA ALA A 51 -2.37 5.94 7.95
C ALA A 51 -2.96 7.08 8.81
N LEU A 52 -4.17 7.54 8.48
CA LEU A 52 -4.90 8.53 9.28
C LEU A 52 -5.31 7.98 10.66
N PHE A 53 -5.74 6.73 10.74
CA PHE A 53 -6.05 6.06 12.02
C PHE A 53 -4.81 5.88 12.91
N ALA A 54 -3.65 5.60 12.30
CA ALA A 54 -2.39 5.51 13.00
C ALA A 54 -1.89 6.87 13.51
N LEU A 55 -2.20 7.96 12.79
CA LEU A 55 -1.91 9.33 13.24
C LEU A 55 -2.76 9.74 14.44
N THR A 56 -4.02 9.31 14.51
CA THR A 56 -4.91 9.64 15.64
C THR A 56 -4.65 8.81 16.89
N ASN A 57 -4.00 7.65 16.77
CA ASN A 57 -3.65 6.77 17.88
C ASN A 57 -2.13 6.71 18.04
N THR A 58 -1.59 7.53 18.95
CA THR A 58 -0.16 7.78 19.12
C THR A 58 0.57 6.78 20.03
N ASP A 59 -0.04 5.62 20.32
CA ASP A 59 0.59 4.60 21.16
C ASP A 59 1.85 4.05 20.46
N GLY A 60 2.96 3.94 21.20
CA GLY A 60 4.32 3.70 20.67
C GLY A 60 4.53 2.46 19.77
N ILE A 61 3.56 1.56 19.67
CA ILE A 61 3.59 0.37 18.80
C ILE A 61 3.03 0.68 17.39
N ILE A 62 2.20 1.72 17.27
CA ILE A 62 1.46 2.06 16.04
C ILE A 62 2.37 2.71 14.97
N TRP A 63 3.51 3.26 15.37
CA TRP A 63 4.49 3.87 14.45
C TRP A 63 4.98 2.93 13.35
N TYR A 64 5.17 1.64 13.65
CA TYR A 64 5.58 0.65 12.64
C TYR A 64 4.50 0.41 11.59
N ILE A 65 3.23 0.43 12.01
CA ILE A 65 2.08 0.32 11.12
C ILE A 65 2.02 1.56 10.23
N MET A 66 2.21 2.75 10.83
CA MET A 66 2.22 4.03 10.12
C MET A 66 3.26 4.07 9.00
N ILE A 67 4.49 3.60 9.24
CA ILE A 67 5.54 3.56 8.21
C ILE A 67 5.13 2.64 7.06
N SER A 68 4.60 1.45 7.37
CA SER A 68 4.19 0.51 6.32
C SER A 68 3.00 1.02 5.49
N ASP A 69 2.02 1.66 6.15
CA ASP A 69 0.84 2.22 5.47
C ASP A 69 1.18 3.49 4.69
N ALA A 70 2.14 4.31 5.17
CA ALA A 70 2.65 5.46 4.42
C ALA A 70 3.34 5.00 3.13
N ILE A 71 4.18 3.96 3.19
CA ILE A 71 4.82 3.39 2.01
C ILE A 71 3.77 2.79 1.07
N GLY A 72 2.79 2.06 1.61
CA GLY A 72 1.67 1.53 0.83
C GLY A 72 0.87 2.62 0.11
N THR A 73 0.65 3.76 0.78
CA THR A 73 -0.02 4.94 0.20
C THR A 73 0.79 5.57 -0.93
N ILE A 74 2.11 5.73 -0.76
CA ILE A 74 3.01 6.28 -1.79
C ILE A 74 3.02 5.37 -3.02
N VAL A 75 3.24 4.06 -2.83
CA VAL A 75 3.33 3.10 -3.94
C VAL A 75 2.00 2.98 -4.67
N SER A 76 0.87 2.90 -3.96
CA SER A 76 -0.45 2.85 -4.59
C SER A 76 -0.80 4.15 -5.32
N SER A 77 -0.39 5.31 -4.81
CA SER A 77 -0.51 6.59 -5.55
C SER A 77 0.28 6.56 -6.86
N PHE A 78 1.49 5.99 -6.84
CA PHE A 78 2.33 5.84 -8.02
C PHE A 78 1.70 4.90 -9.06
N MET A 79 1.13 3.78 -8.62
CA MET A 79 0.42 2.83 -9.48
C MET A 79 -0.87 3.44 -10.07
N LEU A 80 -1.58 4.27 -9.31
CA LEU A 80 -2.72 5.04 -9.81
C LEU A 80 -2.29 6.03 -10.89
N LEU A 81 -1.20 6.78 -10.68
CA LEU A 81 -0.65 7.68 -11.70
C LEU A 81 -0.23 6.92 -12.97
N GLN A 82 0.38 5.74 -12.81
CA GLN A 82 0.71 4.86 -13.93
C GLN A 82 -0.53 4.44 -14.73
N ILE A 83 -1.67 4.15 -14.08
CA ILE A 83 -2.92 3.88 -14.78
C ILE A 83 -3.32 5.06 -15.67
N TRP A 84 -3.27 6.30 -15.16
CA TRP A 84 -3.63 7.48 -15.96
C TRP A 84 -2.71 7.70 -17.15
N TRP A 85 -1.42 7.41 -17.02
CA TRP A 85 -0.46 7.49 -18.12
C TRP A 85 -0.64 6.36 -19.15
N TYR A 86 -0.77 5.11 -18.72
CA TYR A 86 -0.94 3.99 -19.65
C TYR A 86 -2.30 3.97 -20.35
N ARG A 87 -3.33 4.61 -19.78
CA ARG A 87 -4.65 4.73 -20.43
C ARG A 87 -4.68 5.74 -21.57
N LYS A 88 -3.67 6.62 -21.67
CA LYS A 88 -3.51 7.63 -22.74
C LYS A 88 -2.53 7.23 -23.84
N GLY A 89 -1.80 6.11 -23.66
CA GLY A 89 -0.79 5.61 -24.61
C GLY A 89 -1.31 4.49 -25.48
#